data_AF-A0A1S3JI46-F1
#
_entry.id   AF-A0A1S3JI46-F1
#
_cell.length_a   1.000
_cell.length_b   1.000
_cell.length_c   1.000
_cell.angle_alpha   90.00
_cell.angle_beta   90.00
_cell.angle_gamma   90.00
#
_symmetry.space_group_name_H-M   'P 1'
#
loop_
_entity.id
_entity.type
_entity.pdbx_description
1 polymer ?
#
loop_
_entity_poly.entity_id
_entity_poly.type
_entity_poly.pdbx_seq_one_letter_code
_entity_poly.pdbx_strand_id
1 'polypeptide(L)'
;MGAWWHAQSLLKYGVEELMLTADPAEHLEKGSLPGVLPTATFNTISRGELAFKNIAALSPEWPLVTMEFWPGWYDVWGSKHNTMKDEEMEAVLSFILKSGSSVNFYMFHGGTNFGFMNGAYYPSYVATVTSYDYDAPVNEQGEANTKFTKIIETLFKNVPESVSSTLPPIPPAHPVEAYGTLEIEKYLLLDDMVKRMKAIYGIEAVPMEFLGQVNNGGGQGYGFILYRKEITKGGKLKFSDTVRDRAVVLLNGTEIATFNLNKKDMVVAIKGPNKPQNKSAVVM
;
A
#
# COMPACT_ATOMS: atom_id res chain seq x y z
N MET A 1 1.08 -15.71 -20.34
CA MET A 1 2.50 -16.15 -20.41
C MET A 1 3.25 -15.95 -19.09
N GLY A 2 3.03 -14.86 -18.33
CA GLY A 2 3.77 -14.61 -17.08
C GLY A 2 3.55 -15.63 -15.96
N ALA A 3 2.30 -15.97 -15.63
CA ALA A 3 1.98 -16.85 -14.50
C ALA A 3 2.60 -18.25 -14.60
N TRP A 4 2.58 -18.86 -15.79
CA TRP A 4 3.25 -20.14 -16.06
C TRP A 4 4.76 -20.11 -15.82
N TRP A 5 5.42 -19.02 -16.24
CA TRP A 5 6.85 -18.85 -16.02
C TRP A 5 7.19 -18.70 -14.54
N HIS A 6 6.33 -18.04 -13.75
CA HIS A 6 6.49 -17.96 -12.29
C HIS A 6 6.38 -19.33 -11.63
N ALA A 7 5.33 -20.12 -11.95
CA ALA A 7 5.17 -21.46 -11.41
C ALA A 7 6.37 -22.36 -11.72
N GLN A 8 6.83 -22.37 -12.99
CA GLN A 8 8.02 -23.12 -13.38
C GLN A 8 9.30 -22.64 -12.68
N SER A 9 9.43 -21.33 -12.44
CA SER A 9 10.57 -20.78 -11.72
C SER A 9 10.57 -21.23 -10.27
N LEU A 10 9.43 -21.22 -9.59
CA LEU A 10 9.30 -21.72 -8.21
C LEU A 10 9.73 -23.19 -8.12
N LEU A 11 9.21 -24.05 -9.01
CA LEU A 11 9.60 -25.46 -9.09
C LEU A 11 11.10 -25.61 -9.37
N LYS A 12 11.65 -24.82 -10.31
CA LYS A 12 13.08 -24.85 -10.66
C LYS A 12 13.97 -24.47 -9.47
N TYR A 13 13.52 -23.58 -8.60
CA TYR A 13 14.24 -23.15 -7.40
C TYR A 13 13.88 -23.96 -6.14
N GLY A 14 13.17 -25.09 -6.30
CA GLY A 14 12.98 -26.09 -5.25
C GLY A 14 11.75 -25.92 -4.36
N VAL A 15 10.74 -25.16 -4.80
CA VAL A 15 9.43 -25.16 -4.13
C VAL A 15 8.68 -26.43 -4.51
N GLU A 16 8.31 -27.25 -3.52
CA GLU A 16 7.65 -28.55 -3.71
C GLU A 16 6.26 -28.61 -3.04
N GLU A 17 5.90 -27.56 -2.30
CA GLU A 17 4.62 -27.42 -1.61
C GLU A 17 3.46 -27.14 -2.59
N LEU A 18 2.23 -27.18 -2.05
CA LEU A 18 1.01 -26.90 -2.80
C LEU A 18 1.06 -25.49 -3.43
N MET A 19 1.08 -25.44 -4.76
CA MET A 19 0.92 -24.20 -5.50
C MET A 19 -0.55 -23.81 -5.60
N LEU A 20 -0.81 -22.51 -5.49
CA LEU A 20 -2.15 -21.93 -5.64
C LEU A 20 -2.12 -20.59 -6.39
N THR A 21 -3.26 -20.20 -6.95
CA THR A 21 -3.54 -18.84 -7.45
C THR A 21 -4.70 -18.24 -6.67
N ALA A 22 -4.77 -16.92 -6.56
CA ALA A 22 -5.83 -16.22 -5.83
C ALA A 22 -6.37 -15.09 -6.70
N ASP A 23 -7.66 -15.15 -7.02
CA ASP A 23 -8.30 -14.19 -7.91
C ASP A 23 -9.73 -13.84 -7.43
N PRO A 24 -10.21 -12.64 -7.75
CA PRO A 24 -11.62 -12.33 -7.60
C PRO A 24 -12.45 -13.15 -8.61
N ALA A 25 -13.74 -13.28 -8.33
CA ALA A 25 -14.65 -14.16 -9.07
C ALA A 25 -14.60 -13.93 -10.60
N GLU A 26 -14.48 -12.67 -11.01
CA GLU A 26 -14.47 -12.21 -12.41
C GLU A 26 -13.18 -12.55 -13.18
N HIS A 27 -12.12 -12.98 -12.47
CA HIS A 27 -10.80 -13.21 -13.04
C HIS A 27 -10.28 -14.63 -12.84
N LEU A 28 -10.95 -15.46 -12.04
CA LEU A 28 -10.58 -16.84 -11.76
C LEU A 28 -10.17 -17.64 -13.01
N GLU A 29 -11.00 -17.65 -14.06
CA GLU A 29 -10.69 -18.43 -15.27
C GLU A 29 -9.36 -18.01 -15.92
N LYS A 30 -9.07 -16.70 -15.93
CA LYS A 30 -7.85 -16.15 -16.56
C LYS A 30 -6.63 -16.22 -15.65
N GLY A 31 -6.83 -16.16 -14.34
CA GLY A 31 -5.77 -16.24 -13.33
C GLY A 31 -5.35 -17.67 -13.00
N SER A 32 -6.24 -18.65 -13.22
CA SER A 32 -5.97 -20.06 -12.93
C SER A 32 -4.93 -20.69 -13.85
N LEU A 33 -4.20 -21.67 -13.33
CA LEU A 33 -3.23 -22.47 -14.08
C LEU A 33 -3.56 -23.98 -13.95
N PRO A 34 -3.43 -24.77 -15.03
CA PRO A 34 -3.52 -26.22 -14.97
C PRO A 34 -2.61 -26.83 -13.90
N GLY A 35 -3.20 -27.66 -13.03
CA GLY A 35 -2.48 -28.35 -11.94
C GLY A 35 -2.13 -27.46 -10.74
N VAL A 36 -2.59 -26.21 -10.69
CA VAL A 36 -2.41 -25.28 -9.57
C VAL A 36 -3.78 -24.99 -8.96
N LEU A 37 -3.89 -25.02 -7.63
CA LEU A 37 -5.17 -24.85 -6.94
C LEU A 37 -5.71 -23.41 -7.11
N PRO A 38 -6.86 -23.20 -7.77
CA PRO A 38 -7.47 -21.88 -7.82
C PRO A 38 -8.19 -21.55 -6.50
N THR A 39 -7.98 -20.35 -5.97
CA THR A 39 -8.57 -19.87 -4.72
C THR A 39 -9.22 -18.50 -4.92
N ALA A 40 -10.14 -18.14 -4.04
CA ALA A 40 -10.99 -16.98 -4.20
C ALA A 40 -10.62 -15.82 -3.25
N THR A 41 -10.78 -14.59 -3.73
CA THR A 41 -10.67 -13.37 -2.92
C THR A 41 -11.99 -12.58 -2.95
N PHE A 42 -12.61 -12.31 -1.80
CA PHE A 42 -13.88 -11.55 -1.74
C PHE A 42 -14.23 -11.07 -0.32
N ASN A 43 -15.18 -10.15 -0.25
CA ASN A 43 -15.75 -9.64 1.00
C ASN A 43 -17.28 -9.59 1.02
N THR A 44 -17.95 -10.16 0.01
CA THR A 44 -19.42 -10.23 -0.05
C THR A 44 -19.87 -11.64 -0.40
N ILE A 45 -21.05 -12.03 0.09
CA ILE A 45 -21.65 -13.34 -0.19
C ILE A 45 -21.85 -13.55 -1.69
N SER A 46 -22.39 -12.54 -2.40
CA SER A 46 -22.66 -12.65 -3.84
C SER A 46 -21.40 -12.89 -4.67
N ARG A 47 -20.26 -12.28 -4.29
CA ARG A 47 -18.97 -12.55 -4.93
C ARG A 47 -18.44 -13.93 -4.56
N GLY A 48 -18.62 -14.35 -3.31
CA GLY A 48 -18.25 -15.70 -2.86
C GLY A 48 -19.01 -16.81 -3.59
N GLU A 49 -20.32 -16.67 -3.76
CA GLU A 49 -21.15 -17.61 -4.54
C GLU A 49 -20.66 -17.74 -5.99
N LEU A 50 -20.39 -16.60 -6.64
CA LEU A 50 -19.86 -16.59 -8.00
C LEU A 50 -18.46 -17.22 -8.06
N ALA A 51 -17.59 -16.91 -7.11
CA ALA A 51 -16.24 -17.45 -7.06
C ALA A 51 -16.25 -18.98 -6.87
N PHE A 52 -17.01 -19.50 -5.91
CA PHE A 52 -17.10 -20.94 -5.65
C PHE A 52 -17.73 -21.70 -6.83
N LYS A 53 -18.74 -21.11 -7.49
CA LYS A 53 -19.28 -21.66 -8.73
C LYS A 53 -18.22 -21.73 -9.84
N ASN A 54 -17.41 -20.68 -9.99
CA ASN A 54 -16.36 -20.63 -11.01
C ASN A 54 -15.23 -21.63 -10.73
N ILE A 55 -14.83 -21.81 -9.46
CA ILE A 55 -13.86 -22.85 -9.05
C ILE A 55 -14.40 -24.25 -9.37
N ALA A 56 -15.66 -24.55 -9.00
CA ALA A 56 -16.27 -25.83 -9.28
C ALA A 56 -16.39 -26.12 -10.79
N ALA A 57 -16.53 -25.09 -11.63
CA ALA A 57 -16.53 -25.22 -13.08
C ALA A 57 -15.14 -25.56 -13.66
N LEU A 58 -14.05 -25.18 -12.99
CA LEU A 58 -12.68 -25.55 -13.38
C LEU A 58 -12.38 -27.00 -13.00
N SER A 59 -12.71 -27.42 -11.79
CA SER A 59 -12.82 -28.82 -11.41
C SER A 59 -13.67 -28.96 -10.15
N PRO A 60 -14.69 -29.84 -10.14
CA PRO A 60 -15.56 -30.03 -8.98
C PRO A 60 -14.84 -30.71 -7.80
N GLU A 61 -13.65 -31.28 -8.01
CA GLU A 61 -12.87 -31.94 -6.96
C GLU A 61 -11.96 -30.99 -6.17
N TRP A 62 -11.78 -29.74 -6.65
CA TRP A 62 -10.96 -28.79 -5.92
C TRP A 62 -11.61 -28.41 -4.57
N PRO A 63 -10.82 -28.35 -3.47
CA PRO A 63 -11.32 -27.78 -2.23
C PRO A 63 -11.59 -26.29 -2.42
N LEU A 64 -12.62 -25.79 -1.75
CA LEU A 64 -12.89 -24.36 -1.70
C LEU A 64 -11.95 -23.70 -0.69
N VAL A 65 -11.25 -22.65 -1.14
CA VAL A 65 -10.38 -21.84 -0.31
C VAL A 65 -10.64 -20.37 -0.61
N THR A 66 -11.06 -19.63 0.40
CA THR A 66 -11.07 -18.17 0.39
C THR A 66 -9.69 -17.70 0.86
N MET A 67 -8.80 -17.42 -0.08
CA MET A 67 -7.43 -17.01 0.20
C MET A 67 -7.33 -15.58 0.70
N GLU A 68 -8.27 -14.71 0.32
CA GLU A 68 -8.42 -13.40 0.94
C GLU A 68 -9.89 -13.13 1.24
N PHE A 69 -10.26 -13.25 2.51
CA PHE A 69 -11.46 -12.63 3.04
C PHE A 69 -11.08 -11.25 3.55
N TRP A 70 -11.66 -10.18 3.00
CA TRP A 70 -11.42 -8.81 3.48
C TRP A 70 -12.46 -8.37 4.52
N PRO A 71 -12.15 -8.42 5.84
CA PRO A 71 -13.10 -8.06 6.91
C PRO A 71 -13.10 -6.54 7.21
N GLY A 72 -12.45 -5.76 6.37
CA GLY A 72 -12.14 -4.35 6.51
C GLY A 72 -11.45 -3.84 5.24
N TRP A 73 -10.82 -2.67 5.27
CA TRP A 73 -10.10 -2.13 4.11
C TRP A 73 -9.01 -1.13 4.52
N TYR A 74 -8.03 -0.92 3.64
CA TYR A 74 -6.97 0.06 3.87
C TYR A 74 -7.43 1.48 3.54
N ASP A 75 -6.76 2.46 4.14
CA ASP A 75 -7.06 3.88 3.93
C ASP A 75 -6.10 4.55 2.95
N VAL A 76 -6.60 5.63 2.34
CA VAL A 76 -5.84 6.50 1.47
C VAL A 76 -5.94 7.95 1.94
N TRP A 77 -4.88 8.73 1.74
CA TRP A 77 -4.81 10.11 2.23
C TRP A 77 -5.97 10.97 1.70
N GLY A 78 -6.60 11.73 2.60
CA GLY A 78 -7.71 12.63 2.27
C GLY A 78 -9.09 11.97 2.19
N SER A 79 -9.19 10.65 2.39
CA SER A 79 -10.46 9.91 2.46
C SER A 79 -10.87 9.64 3.90
N LYS A 80 -12.14 9.22 4.09
CA LYS A 80 -12.60 8.73 5.40
C LYS A 80 -12.01 7.36 5.69
N HIS A 81 -11.81 7.05 6.97
CA HIS A 81 -11.42 5.73 7.44
C HIS A 81 -12.44 4.67 6.99
N ASN A 82 -11.95 3.60 6.38
CA ASN A 82 -12.78 2.50 5.91
C ASN A 82 -13.03 1.50 7.04
N THR A 83 -14.29 1.10 7.18
CA THR A 83 -14.71 0.09 8.17
C THR A 83 -15.74 -0.84 7.55
N MET A 84 -15.76 -2.09 7.99
CA MET A 84 -16.82 -3.07 7.71
C MET A 84 -17.61 -3.33 8.99
N LYS A 85 -18.93 -3.38 8.89
CA LYS A 85 -19.79 -3.69 10.05
C LYS A 85 -19.57 -5.14 10.49
N ASP A 86 -19.55 -5.35 11.80
CA ASP A 86 -19.35 -6.68 12.40
C ASP A 86 -20.39 -7.69 11.88
N GLU A 87 -21.66 -7.29 11.75
CA GLU A 87 -22.72 -8.20 11.28
C GLU A 87 -22.54 -8.63 9.81
N GLU A 88 -21.99 -7.73 8.99
CA GLU A 88 -21.69 -8.04 7.58
C GLU A 88 -20.52 -9.03 7.50
N MET A 89 -19.47 -8.80 8.30
CA MET A 89 -18.31 -9.68 8.41
C MET A 89 -18.73 -11.07 8.89
N GLU A 90 -19.54 -11.17 9.95
CA GLU A 90 -20.06 -12.44 10.48
C GLU A 90 -20.89 -13.20 9.44
N ALA A 91 -21.73 -12.49 8.67
CA ALA A 91 -22.55 -13.09 7.62
C ALA A 91 -21.69 -13.71 6.50
N VAL A 92 -20.66 -12.99 6.04
CA VAL A 92 -19.73 -13.48 5.02
C VAL A 92 -18.89 -14.64 5.55
N LEU A 93 -18.37 -14.54 6.78
CA LEU A 93 -17.60 -15.61 7.40
C LEU A 93 -18.45 -16.88 7.59
N SER A 94 -19.70 -16.75 8.06
CA SER A 94 -20.61 -17.89 8.19
C SER A 94 -20.91 -18.53 6.83
N PHE A 95 -21.05 -17.73 5.76
CA PHE A 95 -21.19 -18.25 4.40
C PHE A 95 -19.95 -19.06 3.97
N ILE A 96 -18.75 -18.53 4.19
CA ILE A 96 -17.49 -19.22 3.84
C ILE A 96 -17.41 -20.58 4.55
N LEU A 97 -17.64 -20.60 5.87
CA LEU A 97 -17.57 -21.81 6.69
C LEU A 97 -18.64 -22.84 6.32
N LYS A 98 -19.89 -22.41 6.11
CA LYS A 98 -20.99 -23.30 5.70
C LYS A 98 -20.82 -23.89 4.32
N SER A 99 -20.06 -23.22 3.45
CA SER A 99 -19.70 -23.73 2.13
C SER A 99 -18.60 -24.82 2.19
N GLY A 100 -18.07 -25.11 3.39
CA GLY A 100 -16.94 -26.03 3.56
C GLY A 100 -15.61 -25.44 3.09
N SER A 101 -15.54 -24.12 2.90
CA SER A 101 -14.33 -23.45 2.45
C SER A 101 -13.37 -23.20 3.61
N SER A 102 -12.07 -23.36 3.34
CA SER A 102 -11.04 -22.76 4.20
C SER A 102 -11.03 -21.24 4.04
N VAL A 103 -10.52 -20.52 5.05
CA VAL A 103 -10.52 -19.06 5.06
C VAL A 103 -9.18 -18.50 5.55
N ASN A 104 -8.68 -17.48 4.86
CA ASN A 104 -7.57 -16.65 5.30
C ASN A 104 -8.05 -15.19 5.39
N PHE A 105 -7.80 -14.54 6.54
CA PHE A 105 -8.22 -13.17 6.82
C PHE A 105 -7.18 -12.18 6.29
N TYR A 106 -7.57 -11.36 5.33
CA TYR A 106 -6.77 -10.25 4.82
C TYR A 106 -7.42 -8.92 5.22
N MET A 107 -7.02 -8.24 6.29
CA MET A 107 -5.97 -8.58 7.25
C MET A 107 -6.57 -9.11 8.55
N PHE A 108 -5.90 -10.09 9.16
CA PHE A 108 -6.14 -10.46 10.55
C PHE A 108 -5.52 -9.44 11.52
N HIS A 109 -4.29 -9.02 11.22
CA HIS A 109 -3.57 -7.90 11.82
C HIS A 109 -2.83 -7.20 10.67
N GLY A 110 -3.07 -5.92 10.45
CA GLY A 110 -2.42 -5.20 9.35
C GLY A 110 -1.16 -4.43 9.77
N GLY A 111 -1.17 -3.79 10.95
CA GLY A 111 -0.01 -3.08 11.49
C GLY A 111 0.25 -1.72 10.85
N THR A 112 1.50 -1.42 10.51
CA THR A 112 1.93 -0.07 10.07
C THR A 112 2.87 -0.12 8.87
N ASN A 113 2.61 0.72 7.87
CA ASN A 113 3.53 1.01 6.77
C ASN A 113 4.62 1.99 7.23
N PHE A 114 5.65 1.50 7.92
CA PHE A 114 6.72 2.37 8.43
C PHE A 114 7.53 3.06 7.32
N GLY A 115 8.04 4.26 7.62
CA GLY A 115 8.92 5.00 6.71
C GLY A 115 8.25 5.29 5.37
N PHE A 116 8.91 4.87 4.27
CA PHE A 116 8.45 5.08 2.89
C PHE A 116 7.86 3.82 2.25
N MET A 117 7.39 2.86 3.06
CA MET A 117 6.93 1.55 2.58
C MET A 117 5.44 1.52 2.15
N ASN A 118 4.74 2.67 2.19
CA ASN A 118 3.34 2.73 1.76
C ASN A 118 3.20 2.56 0.24
N GLY A 119 2.08 1.96 -0.16
CA GLY A 119 1.68 1.87 -1.57
C GLY A 119 0.88 3.09 -2.04
N ALA A 120 0.42 3.03 -3.29
CA ALA A 120 -0.50 4.00 -3.87
C ALA A 120 -1.43 3.33 -4.89
N TYR A 121 -2.57 3.96 -5.14
CA TYR A 121 -3.52 3.54 -6.18
C TYR A 121 -3.29 4.33 -7.49
N TYR A 122 -3.46 3.70 -8.65
CA TYR A 122 -3.35 4.30 -10.00
C TYR A 122 -4.55 3.85 -10.86
N PRO A 123 -5.12 4.65 -11.80
CA PRO A 123 -4.61 5.87 -12.42
C PRO A 123 -4.85 7.19 -11.68
N SER A 124 -5.79 7.23 -10.74
CA SER A 124 -6.01 8.40 -9.88
C SER A 124 -5.07 8.30 -8.68
N TYR A 125 -3.86 8.85 -8.79
CA TYR A 125 -2.86 8.72 -7.74
C TYR A 125 -3.39 9.18 -6.40
N VAL A 126 -3.39 8.24 -5.45
CA VAL A 126 -3.61 8.51 -4.04
C VAL A 126 -2.76 7.53 -3.24
N ALA A 127 -1.96 8.07 -2.32
CA ALA A 127 -1.10 7.25 -1.47
C ALA A 127 -1.91 6.60 -0.35
N THR A 128 -1.58 5.35 -0.04
CA THR A 128 -2.05 4.65 1.15
C THR A 128 -1.50 5.35 2.39
N VAL A 129 -2.29 5.42 3.46
CA VAL A 129 -1.84 6.06 4.70
C VAL A 129 -0.78 5.21 5.41
N THR A 130 -0.11 5.81 6.40
CA THR A 130 0.90 5.13 7.22
C THR A 130 0.29 3.99 8.03
N SER A 131 -0.87 4.22 8.64
CA SER A 131 -1.61 3.16 9.33
C SER A 131 -2.03 2.07 8.34
N TYR A 132 -1.80 0.82 8.70
CA TYR A 132 -2.37 -0.33 8.02
C TYR A 132 -3.29 -1.10 8.97
N ASP A 133 -3.97 -0.39 9.88
CA ASP A 133 -4.96 -0.95 10.82
C ASP A 133 -6.00 -1.83 10.11
N TYR A 134 -6.44 -1.38 8.92
CA TYR A 134 -7.32 -2.11 8.02
C TYR A 134 -8.75 -2.33 8.56
N ASP A 135 -9.11 -1.79 9.73
CA ASP A 135 -10.28 -2.25 10.50
C ASP A 135 -10.22 -3.77 10.73
N ALA A 136 -9.00 -4.28 10.94
CA ALA A 136 -8.72 -5.69 11.16
C ALA A 136 -9.20 -6.15 12.55
N PRO A 137 -9.37 -7.46 12.76
CA PRO A 137 -9.68 -8.03 14.08
C PRO A 137 -8.65 -7.68 15.17
N VAL A 138 -7.39 -7.56 14.78
CA VAL A 138 -6.30 -7.07 15.64
C VAL A 138 -5.84 -5.72 15.10
N ASN A 139 -6.02 -4.67 15.89
CA ASN A 139 -5.76 -3.30 15.48
C ASN A 139 -4.26 -3.03 15.24
N GLU A 140 -3.92 -1.83 14.77
CA GLU A 140 -2.54 -1.42 14.46
C GLU A 140 -1.55 -1.64 15.63
N GLN A 141 -1.99 -1.48 16.88
CA GLN A 141 -1.14 -1.66 18.06
C GLN A 141 -1.12 -3.10 18.62
N GLY A 142 -1.74 -4.05 17.93
CA GLY A 142 -1.70 -5.47 18.28
C GLY A 142 -2.79 -5.92 19.27
N GLU A 143 -3.83 -5.11 19.50
CA GLU A 143 -4.92 -5.45 20.42
C GLU A 143 -6.11 -6.05 19.68
N ALA A 144 -6.65 -7.14 20.25
CA ALA A 144 -7.90 -7.73 19.80
C ALA A 144 -9.09 -6.79 20.11
N ASN A 145 -9.95 -6.57 19.12
CA ASN A 145 -11.13 -5.71 19.25
C ASN A 145 -12.44 -6.52 19.26
N THR A 146 -13.59 -5.83 19.18
CA THR A 146 -14.92 -6.47 19.11
C THR A 146 -15.02 -7.46 17.95
N LYS A 147 -14.45 -7.12 16.79
CA LYS A 147 -14.47 -7.96 15.59
C LYS A 147 -13.74 -9.28 15.79
N PHE A 148 -12.61 -9.29 16.51
CA PHE A 148 -11.92 -10.51 16.91
C PHE A 148 -12.83 -11.45 17.71
N THR A 149 -13.56 -10.91 18.69
CA THR A 149 -14.49 -11.70 19.52
C THR A 149 -15.62 -12.27 18.66
N LYS A 150 -16.17 -11.46 17.75
CA LYS A 150 -17.23 -11.88 16.81
C LYS A 150 -16.79 -12.97 15.84
N ILE A 151 -15.54 -12.94 15.39
CA ILE A 151 -14.94 -14.00 14.58
C ILE A 151 -14.90 -15.31 15.35
N ILE A 152 -14.44 -15.30 16.61
CA ILE A 152 -14.41 -16.50 17.45
C ILE A 152 -15.83 -17.06 17.65
N GLU A 153 -16.79 -16.21 18.00
CA GLU A 153 -18.19 -16.61 18.15
C GLU A 153 -18.74 -17.24 16.87
N THR A 154 -18.42 -16.67 15.71
CA THR A 154 -18.85 -17.18 14.41
C THR A 154 -18.18 -18.49 14.06
N LEU A 155 -16.88 -18.64 14.33
CA LEU A 155 -16.17 -19.90 14.13
C LEU A 155 -16.83 -21.02 14.94
N PHE A 156 -17.00 -20.84 16.26
CA PHE A 156 -17.61 -21.85 17.12
C PHE A 156 -19.05 -22.22 16.75
N LYS A 157 -19.83 -21.30 16.18
CA LYS A 157 -21.19 -21.61 15.70
C LYS A 157 -21.20 -22.46 14.41
N ASN A 158 -20.11 -22.46 13.64
CA ASN A 158 -20.08 -23.04 12.29
C ASN A 158 -19.08 -24.20 12.13
N VAL A 159 -18.20 -24.47 13.11
CA VAL A 159 -17.29 -25.63 13.10
C VAL A 159 -17.75 -26.72 14.06
N PRO A 160 -17.42 -28.00 13.82
CA PRO A 160 -17.77 -29.08 14.74
C PRO A 160 -17.24 -28.85 16.16
N GLU A 161 -17.98 -29.32 17.17
CA GLU A 161 -17.61 -29.14 18.59
C GLU A 161 -16.25 -29.78 18.94
N SER A 162 -15.85 -30.82 18.20
CA SER A 162 -14.53 -31.44 18.31
C SER A 162 -13.37 -30.49 17.96
N VAL A 163 -13.65 -29.42 17.20
CA VAL A 163 -12.72 -28.35 16.85
C VAL A 163 -12.86 -27.16 17.80
N SER A 164 -14.04 -26.93 18.39
CA SER A 164 -14.27 -25.92 19.42
C SER A 164 -13.67 -26.35 20.77
N SER A 165 -12.34 -26.37 20.83
CA SER A 165 -11.60 -26.51 22.08
C SER A 165 -11.56 -25.18 22.85
N THR A 166 -11.19 -25.24 24.12
CA THR A 166 -10.91 -24.04 24.92
C THR A 166 -9.76 -23.26 24.28
N LEU A 167 -10.05 -22.05 23.82
CA LEU A 167 -9.02 -21.15 23.29
C LEU A 167 -8.13 -20.63 24.42
N PRO A 168 -6.85 -20.34 24.13
CA PRO A 168 -6.02 -19.61 25.07
C PRO A 168 -6.66 -18.23 25.36
N PRO A 169 -6.43 -17.67 26.55
CA PRO A 169 -6.90 -16.32 26.85
C PRO A 169 -6.25 -15.31 25.90
N ILE A 170 -6.99 -14.24 25.57
CA ILE A 170 -6.44 -13.11 24.82
C ILE A 170 -5.30 -12.49 25.66
N PRO A 171 -4.11 -12.25 25.07
CA PRO A 171 -3.03 -11.56 25.76
C PRO A 171 -3.48 -10.20 26.32
N PRO A 172 -2.96 -9.76 27.47
CA PRO A 172 -3.27 -8.44 27.99
C PRO A 172 -2.79 -7.35 27.04
N ALA A 173 -3.55 -6.26 26.97
CA ALA A 173 -3.21 -5.05 26.22
C ALA A 173 -1.82 -4.52 26.60
N HIS A 174 -1.13 -3.92 25.64
CA HIS A 174 0.15 -3.25 25.88
C HIS A 174 -0.09 -1.96 26.67
N PRO A 175 0.80 -1.58 27.60
CA PRO A 175 0.67 -0.32 28.31
C PRO A 175 0.81 0.86 27.33
N VAL A 176 -0.16 1.76 27.36
CA VAL A 176 -0.16 3.01 26.58
C VAL A 176 0.10 4.18 27.53
N GLU A 177 0.97 5.10 27.11
CA GLU A 177 1.34 6.28 27.90
C GLU A 177 1.13 7.57 27.11
N ALA A 178 0.55 8.57 27.79
CA ALA A 178 0.42 9.92 27.25
C ALA A 178 1.64 10.75 27.69
N TYR A 179 2.63 10.88 26.80
CA TYR A 179 3.90 11.58 27.08
C TYR A 179 3.76 13.11 27.23
N GLY A 180 2.58 13.68 26.96
CA GLY A 180 2.33 15.11 27.05
C GLY A 180 2.93 15.92 25.89
N THR A 181 3.07 17.23 26.10
CA THR A 181 3.61 18.15 25.09
C THR A 181 5.13 18.12 25.11
N LEU A 182 5.75 17.98 23.93
CA LEU A 182 7.19 18.10 23.73
C LEU A 182 7.49 19.40 22.98
N GLU A 183 8.39 20.22 23.52
CA GLU A 183 8.87 21.44 22.87
C GLU A 183 10.01 21.10 21.89
N ILE A 184 9.96 21.66 20.68
CA ILE A 184 11.03 21.47 19.68
C ILE A 184 12.14 22.49 19.91
N GLU A 185 13.22 22.06 20.55
CA GLU A 185 14.33 22.95 20.92
C GLU A 185 15.32 23.25 19.77
N LYS A 186 15.40 22.34 18.80
CA LYS A 186 16.41 22.39 17.72
C LYS A 186 15.77 22.09 16.38
N TYR A 187 16.16 22.86 15.38
CA TYR A 187 15.76 22.65 14.00
C TYR A 187 16.97 22.80 13.07
N LEU A 188 16.90 22.15 11.91
CA LEU A 188 17.89 22.30 10.84
C LEU A 188 17.15 22.75 9.59
N LEU A 189 17.58 23.87 9.00
CA LEU A 189 16.96 24.40 7.80
C LEU A 189 17.34 23.53 6.59
N LEU A 190 16.40 23.38 5.65
CA LEU A 190 16.64 22.64 4.41
C LEU A 190 17.89 23.16 3.67
N ASP A 191 18.11 24.48 3.61
CA ASP A 191 19.30 25.04 2.98
C ASP A 191 20.60 24.63 3.68
N ASP A 192 20.59 24.48 5.00
CA ASP A 192 21.76 24.01 5.74
C ASP A 192 21.97 22.50 5.59
N MET A 193 20.90 21.71 5.39
CA MET A 193 21.00 20.31 4.99
C MET A 193 21.63 20.19 3.60
N VAL A 194 21.14 20.97 2.63
CA VAL A 194 21.62 20.92 1.24
C VAL A 194 23.10 21.31 1.14
N LYS A 195 23.57 22.30 1.91
CA LYS A 195 25.00 22.65 1.97
C LYS A 195 25.89 21.49 2.47
N ARG A 196 25.33 20.53 3.20
CA ARG A 196 26.03 19.35 3.72
C ARG A 196 25.92 18.13 2.79
N MET A 197 25.02 18.16 1.81
CA MET A 197 24.83 17.07 0.86
C MET A 197 25.82 17.14 -0.30
N LYS A 198 26.26 15.98 -0.79
CA LYS A 198 27.03 15.89 -2.03
C LYS A 198 26.07 16.04 -3.22
N ALA A 199 26.24 17.12 -3.98
CA ALA A 199 25.47 17.35 -5.19
C ALA A 199 25.87 16.39 -6.33
N ILE A 200 24.89 15.97 -7.11
CA ILE A 200 25.08 15.27 -8.39
C ILE A 200 24.73 16.27 -9.50
N TYR A 201 25.63 16.41 -10.46
CA TYR A 201 25.47 17.35 -11.57
C TYR A 201 25.11 16.59 -12.85
N GLY A 202 24.14 17.11 -13.59
CA GLY A 202 23.70 16.59 -14.88
C GLY A 202 23.19 17.72 -15.77
N ILE A 203 23.14 17.46 -17.07
CA ILE A 203 22.57 18.41 -18.05
C ILE A 203 21.03 18.34 -18.11
N GLU A 204 20.46 17.23 -17.63
CA GLU A 204 19.03 16.95 -17.60
C GLU A 204 18.60 16.48 -16.20
N ALA A 205 17.33 16.72 -15.87
CA ALA A 205 16.73 16.15 -14.69
C ALA A 205 16.36 14.69 -14.97
N VAL A 206 16.75 13.79 -14.06
CA VAL A 206 16.45 12.35 -14.15
C VAL A 206 15.64 11.91 -12.94
N PRO A 207 14.74 10.92 -13.06
CA PRO A 207 14.08 10.29 -11.91
C PRO A 207 15.09 9.79 -10.88
N MET A 208 14.65 9.64 -9.63
CA MET A 208 15.51 9.31 -8.50
C MET A 208 16.21 7.94 -8.64
N GLU A 209 15.58 7.00 -9.33
CA GLU A 209 16.09 5.66 -9.64
C GLU A 209 17.24 5.71 -10.65
N PHE A 210 17.36 6.79 -11.42
CA PHE A 210 18.40 6.97 -12.44
C PHE A 210 19.61 7.76 -11.95
N LEU A 211 19.68 8.03 -10.64
CA LEU A 211 20.88 8.57 -10.02
C LEU A 211 21.99 7.50 -9.93
N GLY A 212 22.66 7.22 -11.04
CA GLY A 212 23.66 6.14 -11.14
C GLY A 212 24.88 6.29 -10.20
N GLN A 213 25.07 7.45 -9.58
CA GLN A 213 26.09 7.66 -8.54
C GLN A 213 25.62 7.26 -7.13
N VAL A 214 24.36 6.85 -6.97
CA VAL A 214 23.74 6.44 -5.71
C VAL A 214 23.59 4.92 -5.68
N ASN A 215 23.80 4.33 -4.49
CA ASN A 215 23.59 2.90 -4.22
C ASN A 215 24.24 1.96 -5.27
N ASN A 216 25.54 2.15 -5.56
CA ASN A 216 26.30 1.35 -6.52
C ASN A 216 25.65 1.24 -7.91
N GLY A 217 24.98 2.30 -8.36
CA GLY A 217 24.28 2.33 -9.65
C GLY A 217 22.80 1.96 -9.57
N GLY A 218 22.28 1.59 -8.39
CA GLY A 218 20.87 1.27 -8.17
C GLY A 218 19.95 2.50 -8.00
N GLY A 219 20.52 3.71 -7.93
CA GLY A 219 19.74 4.93 -7.74
C GLY A 219 19.14 5.05 -6.34
N GLN A 220 18.24 6.01 -6.15
CA GLN A 220 17.51 6.24 -4.91
C GLN A 220 16.09 5.67 -5.05
N GLY A 221 15.72 4.70 -4.22
CA GLY A 221 14.41 4.04 -4.31
C GLY A 221 13.28 4.72 -3.52
N TYR A 222 13.61 5.52 -2.50
CA TYR A 222 12.62 6.11 -1.59
C TYR A 222 13.03 7.51 -1.13
N GLY A 223 12.06 8.26 -0.60
CA GLY A 223 12.26 9.55 0.04
C GLY A 223 12.12 10.74 -0.91
N PHE A 224 12.92 11.77 -0.69
CA PHE A 224 12.84 13.04 -1.42
C PHE A 224 14.06 13.24 -2.32
N ILE A 225 13.88 13.92 -3.44
CA ILE A 225 14.94 14.33 -4.36
C ILE A 225 14.87 15.83 -4.59
N LEU A 226 16.03 16.50 -4.60
CA LEU A 226 16.12 17.94 -4.81
C LEU A 226 16.75 18.24 -6.16
N TYR A 227 16.00 18.87 -7.06
CA TYR A 227 16.54 19.42 -8.30
C TYR A 227 16.83 20.90 -8.13
N ARG A 228 18.04 21.34 -8.47
CA ARG A 228 18.46 22.73 -8.35
C ARG A 228 19.06 23.24 -9.65
N LYS A 229 18.60 24.42 -10.09
CA LYS A 229 19.15 25.12 -11.26
C LYS A 229 19.32 26.61 -10.98
N GLU A 230 20.48 27.14 -11.35
CA GLU A 230 20.69 28.58 -11.41
C GLU A 230 20.06 29.17 -12.67
N ILE A 231 19.32 30.25 -12.52
CA ILE A 231 18.67 30.95 -13.63
C ILE A 231 19.14 32.40 -13.71
N THR A 232 19.37 32.87 -14.93
CA THR A 232 19.86 34.23 -15.22
C THR A 232 18.80 35.13 -15.86
N LYS A 233 17.67 34.56 -16.30
CA LYS A 233 16.54 35.25 -16.91
C LYS A 233 15.21 34.69 -16.39
N GLY A 234 14.15 35.49 -16.47
CA GLY A 234 12.79 35.03 -16.19
C GLY A 234 12.27 34.11 -17.30
N GLY A 235 11.17 33.40 -17.02
CA GLY A 235 10.58 32.48 -17.97
C GLY A 235 9.41 31.70 -17.38
N LYS A 236 9.19 30.49 -17.89
CA LYS A 236 8.20 29.53 -17.37
C LYS A 236 8.94 28.23 -17.04
N LEU A 237 8.68 27.69 -15.85
CA LEU A 237 9.05 26.32 -15.51
C LEU A 237 7.87 25.43 -15.90
N LYS A 238 8.15 24.38 -16.66
CA LYS A 238 7.20 23.35 -17.08
C LYS A 238 7.85 21.98 -16.90
N PHE A 239 7.10 21.03 -16.35
CA PHE A 239 7.53 19.62 -16.28
C PHE A 239 7.34 18.96 -17.66
N SER A 240 8.28 18.13 -18.09
CA SER A 240 8.30 17.51 -19.42
C SER A 240 7.13 16.54 -19.61
N ASP A 241 6.85 15.74 -18.59
CA ASP A 241 5.72 14.81 -18.52
C ASP A 241 4.86 15.14 -17.29
N THR A 242 5.31 14.68 -16.11
CA THR A 242 4.57 14.89 -14.86
C THR A 242 5.48 14.92 -13.63
N VAL A 243 4.94 15.30 -12.48
CA VAL A 243 5.59 15.17 -11.16
C VAL A 243 5.19 13.83 -10.56
N ARG A 244 6.16 13.08 -10.01
CA ARG A 244 5.93 11.80 -9.32
C ARG A 244 6.44 11.91 -7.89
N ASP A 245 5.62 12.25 -6.90
CA ASP A 245 4.15 12.47 -6.97
C ASP A 245 3.69 13.87 -6.55
N ARG A 246 4.55 14.61 -5.86
CA ARG A 246 4.33 15.99 -5.42
C ARG A 246 5.62 16.77 -5.59
N ALA A 247 5.51 18.02 -6.04
CA ALA A 247 6.63 18.92 -6.23
C ALA A 247 6.35 20.29 -5.61
N VAL A 248 7.28 20.78 -4.79
CA VAL A 248 7.32 22.16 -4.28
C VAL A 248 8.38 22.93 -5.04
N VAL A 249 7.97 24.03 -5.68
CA VAL A 249 8.87 24.91 -6.44
C VAL A 249 9.22 26.12 -5.61
N LEU A 250 10.50 26.24 -5.26
CA LEU A 250 11.05 27.38 -4.55
C LEU A 250 11.88 28.27 -5.48
N LEU A 251 11.73 29.58 -5.35
CA LEU A 251 12.59 30.58 -5.98
C LEU A 251 13.27 31.40 -4.89
N ASN A 252 14.58 31.26 -4.74
CA ASN A 252 15.36 31.88 -3.65
C ASN A 252 14.76 31.59 -2.26
N GLY A 253 14.41 30.33 -2.01
CA GLY A 253 13.83 29.88 -0.74
C GLY A 253 12.34 30.21 -0.54
N THR A 254 11.72 30.97 -1.43
CA THR A 254 10.28 31.28 -1.35
C THR A 254 9.47 30.32 -2.22
N GLU A 255 8.46 29.67 -1.67
CA GLU A 255 7.52 28.85 -2.46
C GLU A 255 6.74 29.71 -3.45
N ILE A 256 6.75 29.31 -4.72
CA ILE A 256 6.02 29.97 -5.80
C ILE A 256 4.97 29.08 -6.45
N ALA A 257 5.05 27.76 -6.27
CA ALA A 257 4.06 26.80 -6.72
C ALA A 257 4.22 25.45 -6.02
N THR A 258 3.09 24.75 -5.87
CA THR A 258 3.02 23.32 -5.56
C THR A 258 2.27 22.60 -6.69
N PHE A 259 2.78 21.43 -7.08
CA PHE A 259 2.18 20.54 -8.08
C PHE A 259 2.04 19.12 -7.52
N ASN A 260 1.00 18.42 -7.95
CA ASN A 260 0.77 17.01 -7.61
C ASN A 260 0.45 16.25 -8.90
N LEU A 261 0.67 14.92 -8.91
CA LEU A 261 0.52 14.05 -10.08
C LEU A 261 -0.83 14.22 -10.80
N ASN A 262 -1.91 14.48 -10.07
CA ASN A 262 -3.27 14.61 -10.61
C ASN A 262 -3.55 15.95 -11.32
N LYS A 263 -2.60 16.90 -11.33
CA LYS A 263 -2.80 18.25 -11.89
C LYS A 263 -2.44 18.30 -13.38
N LYS A 264 -3.40 18.67 -14.23
CA LYS A 264 -3.25 18.65 -15.70
C LYS A 264 -2.35 19.76 -16.27
N ASP A 265 -2.19 20.87 -15.56
CA ASP A 265 -1.36 22.02 -15.98
C ASP A 265 -0.28 22.34 -14.94
N MET A 266 0.94 21.85 -15.21
CA MET A 266 2.10 22.02 -14.33
C MET A 266 3.08 23.07 -14.89
N VAL A 267 2.62 24.32 -14.90
CA VAL A 267 3.42 25.47 -15.35
C VAL A 267 3.41 26.56 -14.28
N VAL A 268 4.58 27.10 -13.96
CA VAL A 268 4.73 28.27 -13.08
C VAL A 268 5.61 29.33 -13.74
N ALA A 269 5.20 30.59 -13.61
CA ALA A 269 6.00 31.72 -14.08
C ALA A 269 7.17 31.96 -13.13
N ILE A 270 8.38 32.03 -13.68
CA ILE A 270 9.59 32.35 -12.94
C ILE A 270 9.94 33.82 -13.20
N LYS A 271 9.79 34.65 -12.18
CA LYS A 271 10.23 36.05 -12.25
C LYS A 271 11.76 36.08 -12.29
N GLY A 272 12.34 36.64 -13.35
CA GLY A 272 13.78 36.85 -13.47
C GLY A 272 14.31 37.81 -12.39
N PRO A 273 15.63 37.89 -12.19
CA PRO A 273 16.18 38.86 -11.24
C PRO A 273 16.15 40.27 -11.86
N ASN A 274 15.83 41.30 -11.04
CA ASN A 274 15.86 42.71 -11.46
C ASN A 274 17.29 43.27 -11.61
N LYS A 275 18.30 42.51 -11.20
CA LYS A 275 19.75 42.76 -11.29
C LYS A 275 20.45 41.41 -11.56
N PRO A 276 21.66 41.34 -12.15
CA PRO A 276 22.36 40.06 -12.32
C PRO A 276 22.69 39.44 -10.96
N GLN A 277 21.87 38.49 -10.52
CA GLN A 277 22.08 37.65 -9.35
C GLN A 277 21.60 36.25 -9.71
N ASN A 278 22.35 35.23 -9.31
CA ASN A 278 21.96 33.84 -9.46
C ASN A 278 20.70 33.60 -8.63
N LYS A 279 19.57 33.29 -9.29
CA LYS A 279 18.43 32.72 -8.57
C LYS A 279 18.53 31.21 -8.60
N SER A 280 18.32 30.58 -7.45
CA SER A 280 18.22 29.13 -7.35
C SER A 280 16.74 28.74 -7.48
N ALA A 281 16.37 28.11 -8.59
CA ALA A 281 15.12 27.40 -8.70
C ALA A 281 15.32 26.00 -8.13
N VAL A 282 14.51 25.66 -7.14
CA VAL A 282 14.57 24.37 -6.46
C VAL A 282 13.23 23.68 -6.64
N VAL A 283 13.26 22.43 -7.09
CA VAL A 283 12.09 21.56 -7.13
C VAL A 283 12.37 20.41 -6.19
N MET A 284 11.56 20.30 -5.15
CA MET A 284 11.60 19.21 -4.16
C MET A 284 10.36 18.34 -4.32
#